data_AF-A0A1I3RYW6-F1
#
_entry.id   AF-A0A1I3RYW6-F1
#
_cell.length_a   1.000
_cell.length_b   1.000
_cell.length_c   1.000
_cell.angle_alpha   90.00
_cell.angle_beta   90.00
_cell.angle_gamma   90.00
#
_symmetry.space_group_name_H-M   'P 1'
#
loop_
_entity.id
_entity.type
_entity.pdbx_description
1 polymer ?
#
loop_
_entity_poly.entity_id
_entity_poly.type
_entity_poly.pdbx_seq_one_letter_code
_entity_poly.pdbx_strand_id
1 'polypeptide(L)'
;MNVHAPDIDRHPTEAEAQAALDLLRRYAASGTEPTVNIYPDLSAVYPTHVTDEAYRATLPDLQNGPASLIRGADRRIQHVGISNFRLPMQIATRNGAHLAEVSVTGTVSLEAGKKGINMSRIMRSFYIHAEAHVGFDVVDAALDDYLNDLNSFDARLLLRFSLPLQVKSLRSGLTGWQYYDIAMEVIQTGETRRRILHLDYVYSSTCPCSLELSEHARRTRGQLATPHSQRSVARMSAEVQGDVTVEDIIDMARAQVPTETQVMVKREDEQAFAELNAAHPIFVEDAARLFAEGLEDLEGIGDFRVVASHQESLHSHDAVSVLTHGDLFASETLEPRLFGTLVHAG
;
A
#
# COMPACT_ATOMS: atom_id res chain seq x y z
N MET A 1 -31.50 64.37 20.03
CA MET A 1 -30.70 63.39 19.28
C MET A 1 -31.28 62.03 19.64
N ASN A 2 -32.29 61.58 18.87
CA ASN A 2 -33.00 60.33 19.19
C ASN A 2 -32.26 59.19 18.51
N VAL A 3 -31.68 58.33 19.33
CA VAL A 3 -31.04 57.08 18.91
C VAL A 3 -32.17 56.09 18.64
N HIS A 4 -32.39 55.75 17.38
CA HIS A 4 -33.24 54.61 17.02
C HIS A 4 -32.42 53.33 17.24
N ALA A 5 -32.84 52.52 18.21
CA ALA A 5 -32.34 51.15 18.35
C ALA A 5 -32.87 50.29 17.19
N PRO A 6 -32.05 49.43 16.58
CA PRO A 6 -32.51 48.58 15.48
C PRO A 6 -33.47 47.49 15.99
N ASP A 7 -34.61 47.38 15.29
CA ASP A 7 -35.78 46.54 15.59
C ASP A 7 -35.54 45.05 15.23
N ILE A 8 -34.37 44.52 15.56
CA ILE A 8 -33.90 43.21 15.07
C ILE A 8 -34.37 42.03 15.94
N ASP A 9 -34.71 42.27 17.22
CA ASP A 9 -35.01 41.21 18.19
C ASP A 9 -36.49 41.11 18.60
N ARG A 10 -37.38 41.89 17.96
CA ARG A 10 -38.83 41.89 18.26
C ARG A 10 -39.61 41.16 17.17
N HIS A 11 -40.54 40.29 17.58
CA HIS A 11 -41.52 39.75 16.65
C HIS A 11 -42.39 40.87 16.05
N PRO A 12 -42.49 40.97 14.71
CA PRO A 12 -43.25 42.04 14.09
C PRO A 12 -44.73 41.95 14.50
N THR A 13 -45.30 43.10 14.78
CA THR A 13 -46.73 43.27 15.08
C THR A 13 -47.57 43.11 13.82
N GLU A 14 -48.86 42.83 13.99
CA GLU A 14 -49.80 42.67 12.89
C GLU A 14 -49.90 43.93 12.01
N ALA A 15 -49.75 45.12 12.61
CA ALA A 15 -49.69 46.39 11.89
C ALA A 15 -48.44 46.52 11.01
N GLU A 16 -47.28 46.05 11.50
CA GLU A 16 -46.02 46.04 10.73
C GLU A 16 -46.08 45.02 9.58
N ALA A 17 -46.70 43.85 9.82
CA ALA A 17 -46.95 42.86 8.79
C ALA A 17 -47.90 43.40 7.70
N GLN A 18 -48.97 44.08 8.09
CA GLN A 18 -49.91 44.70 7.15
C GLN A 18 -49.25 45.82 6.33
N ALA A 19 -48.42 46.66 6.98
CA ALA A 19 -47.66 47.70 6.29
C ALA A 19 -46.64 47.12 5.30
N ALA A 20 -45.97 46.02 5.65
CA ALA A 20 -45.07 45.30 4.75
C ALA A 20 -45.83 44.69 3.56
N LEU A 21 -47.02 44.12 3.79
CA LEU A 21 -47.88 43.58 2.73
C LEU A 21 -48.33 44.68 1.75
N ASP A 22 -48.73 45.84 2.25
CA ASP A 22 -49.15 46.97 1.41
C ASP A 22 -47.96 47.59 0.65
N LEU A 23 -46.76 47.57 1.23
CA LEU A 23 -45.52 47.91 0.54
C LEU A 23 -45.23 46.92 -0.60
N LEU A 24 -45.30 45.62 -0.34
CA LEU A 24 -45.07 44.57 -1.33
C LEU A 24 -46.13 44.60 -2.46
N ARG A 25 -47.39 44.93 -2.15
CA ARG A 25 -48.44 45.11 -3.16
C ARG A 25 -48.18 46.30 -4.09
N ARG A 26 -47.77 47.44 -3.53
CA ARG A 26 -47.39 48.62 -4.33
C ARG A 26 -46.17 48.34 -5.20
N TYR A 27 -45.23 47.55 -4.68
CA TYR A 27 -44.04 47.13 -5.41
C TYR A 27 -44.35 46.10 -6.52
N ALA A 28 -45.19 45.10 -6.26
CA ALA A 28 -45.63 44.15 -7.28
C ALA A 28 -46.36 44.85 -8.45
N ALA A 29 -47.08 45.93 -8.15
CA ALA A 29 -47.74 46.76 -9.17
C ALA A 29 -46.76 47.59 -10.03
N SER A 30 -45.49 47.77 -9.62
CA SER A 30 -44.48 48.48 -10.42
C SER A 30 -43.83 47.61 -11.51
N GLY A 31 -44.20 46.32 -11.60
CA GLY A 31 -43.71 45.40 -12.64
C GLY A 31 -42.23 45.02 -12.51
N THR A 32 -41.62 45.29 -11.36
CA THR A 32 -40.20 45.03 -11.07
C THR A 32 -40.10 43.82 -10.14
N GLU A 33 -39.33 42.80 -10.49
CA GLU A 33 -39.07 41.69 -9.57
C GLU A 33 -38.12 42.16 -8.45
N PRO A 34 -38.46 41.93 -7.17
CA PRO A 34 -37.58 42.30 -6.08
C PRO A 34 -36.33 41.42 -6.09
N THR A 35 -35.16 42.02 -6.28
CA THR A 35 -33.86 41.38 -6.01
C THR A 35 -33.53 41.47 -4.53
N VAL A 36 -34.38 40.90 -3.68
CA VAL A 36 -34.06 40.74 -2.25
C VAL A 36 -33.20 39.49 -2.13
N ASN A 37 -31.89 39.69 -2.23
CA ASN A 37 -30.93 38.62 -1.99
C ASN A 37 -30.73 38.47 -0.48
N ILE A 38 -31.48 37.53 0.13
CA ILE A 38 -31.30 37.08 1.51
C ILE A 38 -30.03 36.23 1.70
N TYR A 39 -29.30 35.97 0.62
CA TYR A 39 -28.03 35.27 0.66
C TYR A 39 -26.90 36.26 0.94
N PRO A 40 -25.95 35.94 1.84
CA PRO A 40 -24.84 36.84 2.15
C PRO A 40 -24.00 37.13 0.91
N ASP A 41 -23.54 38.38 0.79
CA ASP A 41 -22.55 38.76 -0.22
C ASP A 41 -21.23 38.05 0.09
N LEU A 42 -20.91 37.03 -0.71
CA LEU A 42 -19.65 36.28 -0.59
C LEU A 42 -18.57 36.95 -1.44
N SER A 43 -17.37 37.12 -0.89
CA SER A 43 -16.22 37.64 -1.64
C SER A 43 -15.69 36.59 -2.61
N ALA A 44 -15.56 36.97 -3.89
CA ALA A 44 -14.80 36.20 -4.89
C ALA A 44 -13.29 36.56 -4.90
N VAL A 45 -12.88 37.54 -4.11
CA VAL A 45 -11.48 37.93 -3.94
C VAL A 45 -10.85 37.02 -2.90
N TYR A 46 -9.83 36.25 -3.30
CA TYR A 46 -9.05 35.42 -2.39
C TYR A 46 -8.19 36.30 -1.48
N PRO A 47 -8.45 36.33 -0.16
CA PRO A 47 -7.65 37.14 0.75
C PRO A 47 -6.31 36.44 1.01
N THR A 48 -5.21 37.13 0.71
CA THR A 48 -3.86 36.72 1.15
C THR A 48 -3.70 37.03 2.64
N HIS A 49 -4.49 36.38 3.50
CA HIS A 49 -4.37 36.50 4.95
C HIS A 49 -3.51 35.36 5.49
N VAL A 50 -2.63 35.70 6.44
CA VAL A 50 -1.94 34.72 7.27
C VAL A 50 -2.77 34.57 8.54
N THR A 51 -3.18 33.34 8.84
CA THR A 51 -3.99 33.07 10.04
C THR A 51 -3.13 33.14 11.29
N ASP A 52 -3.54 33.96 12.25
CA ASP A 52 -2.93 33.95 13.58
C ASP A 52 -3.49 32.81 14.44
N GLU A 53 -2.98 32.66 15.65
CA GLU A 53 -3.44 31.61 16.58
C GLU A 53 -4.89 31.84 17.04
N ALA A 54 -5.27 33.10 17.27
CA ALA A 54 -6.61 33.47 17.69
C ALA A 54 -7.67 33.08 16.65
N TYR A 55 -7.41 33.35 15.37
CA TYR A 55 -8.30 32.93 14.28
C TYR A 55 -8.31 31.41 14.11
N ARG A 56 -7.14 30.74 14.18
CA ARG A 56 -7.09 29.27 14.08
C ARG A 56 -7.94 28.58 15.15
N ALA A 57 -8.01 29.15 16.35
CA ALA A 57 -8.84 28.64 17.44
C ALA A 57 -10.36 28.79 17.20
N THR A 58 -10.80 29.65 16.27
CA THR A 58 -12.22 29.78 15.91
C THR A 58 -12.65 28.80 14.82
N LEU A 59 -11.69 28.13 14.16
CA LEU A 59 -11.99 27.17 13.11
C LEU A 59 -12.69 25.93 13.70
N PRO A 60 -13.75 25.43 13.05
CA PRO A 60 -14.50 24.31 13.57
C PRO A 60 -13.71 23.00 13.44
N ASP A 61 -13.60 22.26 14.54
CA ASP A 61 -12.98 20.93 14.57
C ASP A 61 -14.06 19.84 14.55
N LEU A 62 -14.49 19.47 13.34
CA LEU A 62 -15.52 18.44 13.17
C LEU A 62 -15.01 17.03 13.51
N GLN A 63 -13.70 16.81 13.54
CA GLN A 63 -13.12 15.48 13.78
C GLN A 63 -13.17 15.13 15.26
N ASN A 64 -12.96 16.13 16.13
CA ASN A 64 -13.14 16.05 17.57
C ASN A 64 -14.54 16.49 18.04
N GLY A 65 -15.49 16.63 17.11
CA GLY A 65 -16.88 16.97 17.41
C GLY A 65 -17.65 15.87 18.15
N PRO A 66 -18.85 16.16 18.68
CA PRO A 66 -19.60 15.22 19.49
C PRO A 66 -20.01 13.96 18.72
N ALA A 67 -20.13 12.84 19.43
CA ALA A 67 -20.52 11.54 18.88
C ALA A 67 -21.89 11.57 18.16
N SER A 68 -22.77 12.52 18.50
CA SER A 68 -24.05 12.74 17.81
C SER A 68 -23.91 13.09 16.32
N LEU A 69 -22.73 13.51 15.87
CA LEU A 69 -22.42 13.78 14.47
C LEU A 69 -21.93 12.53 13.70
N ILE A 70 -21.80 11.38 14.36
CA ILE A 70 -21.44 10.10 13.73
C ILE A 70 -22.65 9.57 12.96
N ARG A 71 -22.39 9.02 11.77
CA ARG A 71 -23.41 8.38 10.94
C ARG A 71 -23.09 6.90 10.78
N GLY A 72 -24.11 6.06 10.91
CA GLY A 72 -23.96 4.61 10.81
C GLY A 72 -23.86 3.93 12.18
N ALA A 73 -23.46 2.67 12.16
CA ALA A 73 -23.31 1.89 13.39
C ALA A 73 -22.13 2.40 14.21
N ASP A 74 -22.31 2.51 15.52
CA ASP A 74 -21.24 2.85 16.45
C ASP A 74 -20.31 1.64 16.62
N ARG A 75 -19.26 1.60 15.81
CA ARG A 75 -18.33 0.48 15.72
C ARG A 75 -16.91 1.02 15.66
N ARG A 76 -16.01 0.28 16.29
CA ARG A 76 -14.58 0.46 16.11
C ARG A 76 -14.21 0.22 14.65
N ILE A 77 -13.43 1.12 14.07
CA ILE A 77 -12.81 0.95 12.76
C ILE A 77 -11.38 0.50 12.99
N GLN A 78 -11.00 -0.65 12.43
CA GLN A 78 -9.67 -1.25 12.62
C GLN A 78 -8.59 -0.46 11.87
N HIS A 79 -8.92 0.05 10.68
CA HIS A 79 -7.99 0.81 9.84
C HIS A 79 -8.68 2.05 9.24
N VAL A 80 -8.17 3.23 9.57
CA VAL A 80 -8.49 4.50 8.93
C VAL A 80 -7.21 5.32 8.80
N GLY A 81 -7.01 5.96 7.65
CA GLY A 81 -5.75 6.65 7.37
C GLY A 81 -5.60 7.10 5.93
N ILE A 82 -4.35 7.21 5.50
CA ILE A 82 -3.95 7.55 4.14
C ILE A 82 -3.36 6.33 3.45
N SER A 83 -3.47 6.29 2.12
CA SER A 83 -2.89 5.24 1.29
C SER A 83 -2.25 5.85 0.07
N ASN A 84 -1.12 5.27 -0.37
CA ASN A 84 -0.40 5.64 -1.58
C ASN A 84 0.07 7.10 -1.62
N PHE A 85 0.48 7.65 -0.47
CA PHE A 85 1.26 8.89 -0.45
C PHE A 85 2.69 8.61 -0.92
N ARG A 86 3.33 9.50 -1.67
CA ARG A 86 4.65 9.25 -2.28
C ARG A 86 5.70 10.20 -1.76
N LEU A 87 6.86 9.65 -1.38
CA LEU A 87 8.03 10.40 -0.93
C LEU A 87 9.31 9.83 -1.55
N PRO A 88 10.27 10.69 -1.92
CA PRO A 88 11.63 10.23 -2.18
C PRO A 88 12.30 9.87 -0.86
N MET A 89 12.81 8.65 -0.72
CA MET A 89 13.50 8.20 0.50
C MET A 89 14.75 7.38 0.17
N GLN A 90 15.75 7.40 1.06
CA GLN A 90 17.02 6.69 0.86
C GLN A 90 16.93 5.25 1.38
N ILE A 91 16.83 4.26 0.50
CA ILE A 91 16.83 2.84 0.87
C ILE A 91 18.25 2.37 1.17
N ALA A 92 18.48 1.82 2.37
CA ALA A 92 19.76 1.20 2.68
C ALA A 92 19.91 -0.12 1.92
N THR A 93 21.03 -0.30 1.23
CA THR A 93 21.41 -1.57 0.58
C THR A 93 22.81 -1.95 1.00
N ARG A 94 23.19 -3.22 0.81
CA ARG A 94 24.57 -3.68 1.07
C ARG A 94 25.64 -2.90 0.27
N ASN A 95 25.26 -2.30 -0.87
CA ASN A 95 26.15 -1.55 -1.75
C ASN A 95 26.05 -0.01 -1.58
N GLY A 96 25.33 0.47 -0.56
CA GLY A 96 25.13 1.88 -0.28
C GLY A 96 23.65 2.32 -0.39
N ALA A 97 23.37 3.57 -0.05
CA ALA A 97 22.01 4.10 -0.09
C ALA A 97 21.52 4.33 -1.53
N HIS A 98 20.24 4.04 -1.78
CA HIS A 98 19.56 4.27 -3.05
C HIS A 98 18.33 5.16 -2.87
N LEU A 99 18.26 6.28 -3.58
CA LEU A 99 17.08 7.16 -3.54
C LEU A 99 15.96 6.56 -4.40
N ALA A 100 14.87 6.14 -3.75
CA ALA A 100 13.70 5.57 -4.40
C ALA A 100 12.44 6.41 -4.17
N GLU A 101 11.50 6.36 -5.10
CA GLU A 101 10.12 6.76 -4.82
C GLU A 101 9.46 5.69 -3.95
N VAL A 102 9.03 6.06 -2.74
CA VAL A 102 8.39 5.18 -1.76
C VAL A 102 6.91 5.55 -1.64
N SER A 103 6.04 4.55 -1.82
CA SER A 103 4.60 4.64 -1.54
C SER A 103 4.34 4.29 -0.08
N VAL A 104 3.66 5.18 0.63
CA VAL A 104 3.38 5.12 2.06
C VAL A 104 1.89 4.94 2.28
N THR A 105 1.52 3.96 3.09
CA THR A 105 0.17 3.74 3.61
C THR A 105 0.24 3.68 5.13
N GLY A 106 -0.37 4.65 5.80
CA GLY A 106 -0.38 4.76 7.26
C GLY A 106 -1.82 4.78 7.77
N THR A 107 -2.15 3.86 8.68
CA THR A 107 -3.50 3.72 9.24
C THR A 107 -3.47 3.48 10.75
N VAL A 108 -4.52 3.90 11.44
CA VAL A 108 -4.78 3.59 12.85
C VAL A 108 -6.15 2.99 13.03
N SER A 109 -6.35 2.39 14.20
CA SER A 109 -7.68 2.16 14.72
C SER A 109 -8.37 3.44 15.18
N LEU A 110 -9.68 3.48 15.03
CA LEU A 110 -10.57 4.52 15.54
C LEU A 110 -11.64 3.87 16.41
N GLU A 111 -11.63 4.23 17.69
CA GLU A 111 -12.58 3.71 18.68
C GLU A 111 -14.02 4.14 18.38
N ALA A 112 -14.97 3.31 18.83
CA ALA A 112 -16.39 3.65 18.83
C ALA A 112 -16.60 4.99 19.57
N GLY A 113 -17.56 5.79 19.10
CA GLY A 113 -17.83 7.13 19.62
C GLY A 113 -16.88 8.24 19.16
N LYS A 114 -15.80 7.94 18.43
CA LYS A 114 -14.95 8.96 17.77
C LYS A 114 -15.39 9.18 16.32
N LYS A 115 -15.46 10.44 15.89
CA LYS A 115 -15.97 10.80 14.56
C LYS A 115 -14.94 10.65 13.43
N GLY A 116 -13.67 10.89 13.70
CA GLY A 116 -12.62 10.75 12.70
C GLY A 116 -11.23 10.99 13.26
N ILE A 117 -10.24 10.84 12.39
CA ILE A 117 -8.83 11.15 12.69
C ILE A 117 -8.37 12.38 11.91
N ASN A 118 -7.32 13.03 12.40
CA ASN A 118 -6.65 14.10 11.67
C ASN A 118 -5.67 13.53 10.64
N MET A 119 -6.12 13.40 9.39
CA MET A 119 -5.36 12.78 8.29
C MET A 119 -4.03 13.50 7.98
N SER A 120 -3.97 14.82 8.14
CA SER A 120 -2.75 15.59 7.83
C SER A 120 -1.66 15.42 8.88
N ARG A 121 -1.99 14.95 10.09
CA ARG A 121 -0.97 14.57 11.10
C ARG A 121 -0.15 13.37 10.64
N ILE A 122 -0.80 12.37 10.02
CA ILE A 122 -0.14 11.18 9.46
C ILE A 122 0.99 11.63 8.53
N MET A 123 0.64 12.44 7.54
CA MET A 123 1.57 12.96 6.55
C MET A 123 2.74 13.72 7.17
N ARG A 124 2.47 14.58 8.15
CA ARG A 124 3.51 15.43 8.77
C ARG A 124 4.53 14.61 9.55
N SER A 125 4.09 13.57 10.28
CA SER A 125 5.01 12.64 10.96
C SER A 125 6.00 12.01 9.97
N PHE A 126 5.54 11.61 8.79
CA PHE A 126 6.41 11.06 7.75
C PHE A 126 7.42 12.05 7.20
N TYR A 127 7.03 13.31 6.98
CA TYR A 127 7.96 14.33 6.50
C TYR A 127 9.09 14.64 7.50
N ILE A 128 8.87 14.45 8.80
CA ILE A 128 9.92 14.61 9.82
C ILE A 128 11.02 13.55 9.63
N HIS A 129 10.61 12.32 9.28
CA HIS A 129 11.53 11.18 9.15
C HIS A 129 11.96 10.88 7.72
N ALA A 130 11.44 11.59 6.71
CA ALA A 130 11.65 11.30 5.30
C ALA A 130 13.11 11.44 4.84
N GLU A 131 13.92 12.26 5.52
CA GLU A 131 15.34 12.45 5.19
C GLU A 131 16.26 11.36 5.78
N ALA A 132 15.73 10.50 6.66
CA ALA A 132 16.48 9.38 7.21
C ALA A 132 16.53 8.18 6.23
N HIS A 133 17.50 7.28 6.44
CA HIS A 133 17.60 6.05 5.65
C HIS A 133 16.43 5.11 5.98
N VAL A 134 15.72 4.65 4.94
CA VAL A 134 14.62 3.70 5.07
C VAL A 134 15.14 2.39 5.64
N GLY A 135 14.61 2.07 6.81
CA GLY A 135 14.77 0.83 7.56
C GLY A 135 13.63 0.74 8.56
N PHE A 136 13.54 -0.40 9.27
CA PHE A 136 12.48 -0.58 10.27
C PHE A 136 12.54 0.46 11.39
N ASP A 137 13.71 1.01 11.71
CA ASP A 137 13.82 2.03 12.76
C ASP A 137 13.15 3.36 12.40
N VAL A 138 13.20 3.76 11.12
CA VAL A 138 12.48 4.95 10.62
C VAL A 138 10.98 4.71 10.62
N VAL A 139 10.56 3.51 10.25
CA VAL A 139 9.16 3.11 10.30
C VAL A 139 8.65 3.12 11.75
N ASP A 140 9.43 2.58 12.68
CA ASP A 140 9.11 2.52 14.10
C ASP A 140 9.00 3.92 14.71
N ALA A 141 9.97 4.79 14.45
CA ALA A 141 9.96 6.17 14.94
C ALA A 141 8.75 6.96 14.39
N ALA A 142 8.43 6.80 13.11
CA ALA A 142 7.26 7.42 12.51
C ALA A 142 5.96 6.86 13.11
N LEU A 143 5.91 5.56 13.43
CA LEU A 143 4.76 4.94 14.09
C LEU A 143 4.59 5.42 15.54
N ASP A 144 5.69 5.64 16.27
CA ASP A 144 5.68 6.14 17.64
C ASP A 144 5.14 7.58 17.71
N ASP A 145 5.64 8.47 16.85
CA ASP A 145 5.10 9.83 16.70
C ASP A 145 3.61 9.78 16.35
N TYR A 146 3.24 8.83 15.50
CA TYR A 146 1.88 8.67 15.04
C TYR A 146 0.91 8.21 16.13
N LEU A 147 1.32 7.28 17.00
CA LEU A 147 0.53 6.81 18.15
C LEU A 147 0.36 7.90 19.21
N ASN A 148 1.45 8.62 19.52
CA ASN A 148 1.45 9.72 20.50
C ASN A 148 0.52 10.85 20.09
N ASP A 149 0.46 11.18 18.80
CA ASP A 149 -0.35 12.30 18.28
C ASP A 149 -1.86 12.02 18.27
N LEU A 150 -2.28 10.75 18.22
CA LEU A 150 -3.68 10.36 18.01
C LEU A 150 -4.34 9.66 19.21
N ASN A 151 -3.58 9.33 20.26
CA ASN A 151 -4.05 8.52 21.39
C ASN A 151 -4.80 7.27 20.89
N SER A 152 -4.20 6.56 19.93
CA SER A 152 -4.71 5.30 19.38
C SER A 152 -3.86 4.14 19.88
N PHE A 153 -4.44 2.94 19.93
CA PHE A 153 -3.79 1.75 20.46
C PHE A 153 -3.15 0.89 19.37
N ASP A 154 -3.75 0.87 18.18
CA ASP A 154 -3.29 0.07 17.05
C ASP A 154 -2.97 0.97 15.87
N ALA A 155 -1.81 0.72 15.26
CA ALA A 155 -1.33 1.44 14.09
C ALA A 155 -0.62 0.50 13.13
N ARG A 156 -0.66 0.83 11.85
CA ARG A 156 -0.02 0.08 10.77
C ARG A 156 0.60 1.05 9.79
N LEU A 157 1.87 0.82 9.48
CA LEU A 157 2.59 1.51 8.43
C LEU A 157 3.07 0.49 7.39
N LEU A 158 2.85 0.81 6.12
CA LEU A 158 3.33 0.05 4.97
C LEU A 158 4.10 1.00 4.04
N LEU A 159 5.37 0.70 3.80
CA LEU A 159 6.20 1.31 2.78
C LEU A 159 6.32 0.35 1.60
N ARG A 160 6.18 0.84 0.36
CA ARG A 160 6.37 0.06 -0.85
C ARG A 160 7.30 0.79 -1.81
N PHE A 161 8.27 0.09 -2.37
CA PHE A 161 9.24 0.66 -3.29
C PHE A 161 9.81 -0.44 -4.21
N SER A 162 10.41 0.00 -5.32
CA SER A 162 11.13 -0.89 -6.23
C SER A 162 12.63 -0.77 -5.96
N LEU A 163 13.26 -1.88 -5.58
CA LEU A 163 14.68 -1.95 -5.22
C LEU A 163 15.51 -2.41 -6.43
N PRO A 164 16.39 -1.56 -6.99
CA PRO A 164 17.29 -1.97 -8.06
C PRO A 164 18.56 -2.64 -7.50
N LEU A 165 18.85 -3.87 -7.95
CA LEU A 165 20.11 -4.56 -7.67
C LEU A 165 20.81 -4.95 -8.98
N GLN A 166 22.14 -4.90 -8.99
CA GLN A 166 22.93 -5.37 -10.12
C GLN A 166 23.02 -6.89 -10.13
N VAL A 167 22.69 -7.50 -11.27
CA VAL A 167 22.73 -8.94 -11.49
C VAL A 167 23.63 -9.26 -12.68
N LYS A 168 24.50 -10.26 -12.51
CA LYS A 168 25.38 -10.75 -13.58
C LYS A 168 24.66 -11.77 -14.44
N SER A 169 24.95 -11.77 -15.74
CA SER A 169 24.48 -12.81 -16.65
C SER A 169 25.13 -14.16 -16.33
N LEU A 170 24.47 -15.25 -16.76
CA LEU A 170 24.86 -16.63 -16.45
C LEU A 170 26.25 -17.02 -16.98
N ARG A 171 26.63 -16.55 -18.18
CA ARG A 171 27.88 -16.96 -18.86
C ARG A 171 28.67 -15.77 -19.43
N SER A 172 28.01 -14.77 -20.00
CA SER A 172 28.68 -13.71 -20.76
C SER A 172 29.39 -12.66 -19.90
N GLY A 173 29.18 -12.65 -18.59
CA GLY A 173 29.76 -11.69 -17.65
C GLY A 173 29.16 -10.28 -17.77
N LEU A 174 28.08 -10.10 -18.51
CA LEU A 174 27.32 -8.85 -18.56
C LEU A 174 26.68 -8.58 -17.19
N THR A 175 26.31 -7.33 -16.93
CA THR A 175 25.64 -6.92 -15.69
C THR A 175 24.51 -5.96 -16.03
N GLY A 176 23.32 -6.24 -15.50
CA GLY A 176 22.13 -5.41 -15.66
C GLY A 176 21.47 -5.10 -14.32
N TRP A 177 20.52 -4.17 -14.32
CA TRP A 177 19.72 -3.82 -13.15
C TRP A 177 18.43 -4.64 -13.11
N GLN A 178 18.28 -5.48 -12.09
CA GLN A 178 17.04 -6.17 -11.76
C GLN A 178 16.29 -5.36 -10.70
N TYR A 179 14.99 -5.22 -10.87
CA TYR A 179 14.13 -4.52 -9.92
C TYR A 179 13.31 -5.53 -9.12
N TYR A 180 13.20 -5.30 -7.81
CA TYR A 180 12.41 -6.10 -6.88
C TYR A 180 11.33 -5.24 -6.27
N ASP A 181 10.09 -5.71 -6.30
CA ASP A 181 8.99 -5.02 -5.62
C ASP A 181 8.98 -5.44 -4.16
N ILE A 182 9.27 -4.47 -3.29
CA ILE A 182 9.44 -4.66 -1.85
C ILE A 182 8.34 -3.91 -1.12
N ALA A 183 7.84 -4.52 -0.04
CA ALA A 183 7.10 -3.79 0.96
C ALA A 183 7.64 -4.05 2.37
N MET A 184 7.78 -2.98 3.15
CA MET A 184 8.13 -3.05 4.57
C MET A 184 6.91 -2.62 5.39
N GLU A 185 6.45 -3.49 6.26
CA GLU A 185 5.27 -3.26 7.09
C GLU A 185 5.64 -3.31 8.57
N VAL A 186 5.13 -2.38 9.35
CA VAL A 186 5.15 -2.47 10.82
C VAL A 186 3.74 -2.34 11.35
N ILE A 187 3.41 -3.25 12.24
CA ILE A 187 2.11 -3.35 12.89
C ILE A 187 2.32 -3.22 14.39
N GLN A 188 1.66 -2.23 15.00
CA GLN A 188 1.47 -2.15 16.44
C GLN A 188 0.04 -2.63 16.75
N THR A 189 -0.07 -3.64 17.62
CA THR A 189 -1.35 -4.07 18.18
C THR A 189 -1.23 -4.18 19.69
N GLY A 190 -1.88 -3.28 20.42
CA GLY A 190 -1.64 -3.10 21.85
C GLY A 190 -0.14 -2.85 22.13
N GLU A 191 0.48 -3.69 22.95
CA GLU A 191 1.92 -3.59 23.28
C GLU A 191 2.82 -4.39 22.31
N THR A 192 2.25 -5.18 21.41
CA THR A 192 3.02 -6.01 20.48
C THR A 192 3.35 -5.24 19.21
N ARG A 193 4.64 -5.21 18.85
CA ARG A 193 5.13 -4.67 17.58
C ARG A 193 5.65 -5.81 16.72
N ARG A 194 5.26 -5.83 15.45
CA ARG A 194 5.75 -6.79 14.46
C ARG A 194 6.26 -6.06 13.22
N ARG A 195 7.42 -6.48 12.74
CA ARG A 195 8.08 -6.00 11.52
C ARG A 195 7.94 -7.08 10.46
N ILE A 196 7.43 -6.74 9.28
CA ILE A 196 7.15 -7.69 8.21
C ILE A 196 7.79 -7.18 6.93
N LEU A 197 8.46 -8.08 6.21
CA LEU A 197 9.01 -7.81 4.90
C LEU A 197 8.24 -8.61 3.85
N HIS A 198 7.89 -7.96 2.75
CA HIS A 198 7.25 -8.57 1.58
C HIS A 198 8.15 -8.42 0.36
N LEU A 199 8.35 -9.50 -0.37
CA LEU A 199 9.12 -9.57 -1.60
C LEU A 199 8.34 -10.32 -2.67
N ASP A 200 8.17 -9.70 -3.83
CA ASP A 200 7.72 -10.38 -5.05
C ASP A 200 8.94 -10.82 -5.86
N TYR A 201 9.19 -12.13 -5.89
CA TYR A 201 10.28 -12.75 -6.62
C TYR A 201 9.79 -13.30 -7.96
N VAL A 202 10.42 -12.86 -9.06
CA VAL A 202 10.03 -13.22 -10.42
C VAL A 202 11.00 -14.24 -11.01
N TYR A 203 10.47 -15.39 -11.41
CA TYR A 203 11.27 -16.52 -11.89
C TYR A 203 10.62 -17.19 -13.10
N SER A 204 11.37 -18.08 -13.75
CA SER A 204 10.86 -18.97 -14.79
C SER A 204 10.54 -20.33 -14.19
N SER A 205 9.33 -20.84 -14.39
CA SER A 205 8.94 -22.19 -13.98
C SER A 205 8.73 -23.06 -15.21
N THR A 206 9.45 -24.18 -15.28
CA THR A 206 9.24 -25.24 -16.27
C THR A 206 8.48 -26.39 -15.64
N CYS A 207 7.35 -26.79 -16.22
CA CYS A 207 6.51 -27.85 -15.65
C CYS A 207 7.21 -29.22 -15.75
N PRO A 208 7.44 -29.94 -14.63
CA PRO A 208 8.05 -31.27 -14.63
C PRO A 208 7.32 -32.26 -15.54
N CYS A 209 5.99 -32.28 -15.50
CA CYS A 209 5.17 -33.13 -16.38
C CYS A 209 5.43 -32.82 -17.85
N SER A 210 5.49 -31.55 -18.22
CA SER A 210 5.68 -31.15 -19.61
C SER A 210 7.08 -31.52 -20.12
N LEU A 211 8.09 -31.38 -19.27
CA LEU A 211 9.46 -31.83 -19.55
C LEU A 211 9.52 -33.33 -19.77
N GLU A 212 8.95 -34.12 -18.86
CA GLU A 212 8.94 -35.58 -18.98
C GLU A 212 8.21 -36.06 -20.25
N LEU A 213 7.04 -35.49 -20.56
CA LEU A 213 6.27 -35.83 -21.75
C LEU A 213 6.97 -35.41 -23.05
N SER A 214 7.67 -34.27 -23.04
CA SER A 214 8.48 -33.81 -24.17
C SER A 214 9.65 -34.76 -24.43
N GLU A 215 10.34 -35.20 -23.38
CA GLU A 215 11.41 -36.19 -23.46
C GLU A 215 10.90 -37.56 -23.93
N HIS A 216 9.73 -37.99 -23.44
CA HIS A 216 9.08 -39.19 -23.91
C HIS A 216 8.77 -39.13 -25.41
N ALA A 217 8.21 -38.01 -25.91
CA ALA A 217 7.94 -37.84 -27.34
C ALA A 217 9.21 -37.86 -28.19
N ARG A 218 10.30 -37.26 -27.71
CA ARG A 218 11.61 -37.29 -28.37
C ARG A 218 12.15 -38.72 -28.48
N ARG A 219 12.10 -39.49 -27.39
CA ARG A 219 12.65 -40.85 -27.33
C ARG A 219 11.81 -41.87 -28.08
N THR A 220 10.49 -41.80 -27.96
CA THR A 220 9.58 -42.85 -28.48
C THR A 220 9.05 -42.56 -29.87
N ARG A 221 8.92 -41.28 -30.24
CA ARG A 221 8.35 -40.85 -31.52
C ARG A 221 9.35 -40.14 -32.42
N GLY A 222 10.58 -39.88 -31.94
CA GLY A 222 11.57 -39.09 -32.68
C GLY A 222 11.10 -37.66 -32.97
N GLN A 223 10.14 -37.15 -32.20
CA GLN A 223 9.54 -35.84 -32.44
C GLN A 223 10.19 -34.78 -31.58
N LEU A 224 10.51 -33.64 -32.19
CA LEU A 224 10.89 -32.45 -31.45
C LEU A 224 9.68 -32.00 -30.61
N ALA A 225 9.85 -31.88 -29.30
CA ALA A 225 8.82 -31.43 -28.38
C ALA A 225 9.43 -30.48 -27.35
N THR A 226 8.85 -29.30 -27.18
CA THR A 226 9.35 -28.29 -26.25
C THR A 226 8.47 -28.29 -25.00
N PRO A 227 9.06 -28.46 -23.81
CA PRO A 227 8.28 -28.31 -22.59
C PRO A 227 7.83 -26.87 -22.43
N HIS A 228 6.65 -26.68 -21.84
CA HIS A 228 6.19 -25.33 -21.54
C HIS A 228 6.90 -24.79 -20.30
N SER A 229 7.28 -23.52 -20.40
CA SER A 229 7.84 -22.72 -19.33
C SER A 229 7.18 -21.35 -19.36
N GLN A 230 7.08 -20.71 -18.21
CA GLN A 230 6.41 -19.42 -18.08
C GLN A 230 7.09 -18.55 -17.03
N ARG A 231 6.76 -17.26 -17.06
CA ARG A 231 7.07 -16.35 -15.96
C ARG A 231 6.14 -16.66 -14.79
N SER A 232 6.70 -16.66 -13.59
CA SER A 232 6.01 -16.96 -12.34
C SER A 232 6.41 -15.94 -11.30
N VAL A 233 5.54 -15.73 -10.31
CA VAL A 233 5.79 -14.80 -9.21
C VAL A 233 5.54 -15.53 -7.89
N ALA A 234 6.47 -15.39 -6.95
CA ALA A 234 6.29 -15.81 -5.56
C ALA A 234 6.34 -14.58 -4.66
N ARG A 235 5.25 -14.28 -3.96
CA ARG A 235 5.20 -13.29 -2.89
C ARG A 235 5.56 -13.97 -1.58
N MET A 236 6.73 -13.66 -1.05
CA MET A 236 7.14 -14.04 0.30
C MET A 236 6.81 -12.88 1.24
N SER A 237 6.09 -13.17 2.32
CA SER A 237 5.80 -12.23 3.42
C SER A 237 6.32 -12.85 4.71
N ALA A 238 7.26 -12.21 5.39
CA ALA A 238 7.94 -12.82 6.54
C ALA A 238 8.09 -11.81 7.67
N GLU A 239 7.82 -12.25 8.91
CA GLU A 239 8.12 -11.49 10.11
C GLU A 239 9.63 -11.45 10.33
N VAL A 240 10.17 -10.26 10.55
CA VAL A 240 11.59 -10.03 10.79
C VAL A 240 11.79 -9.75 12.28
N GLN A 241 12.46 -10.68 12.95
CA GLN A 241 12.76 -10.64 14.39
C GLN A 241 14.26 -10.35 14.68
N GLY A 242 15.12 -10.44 13.66
CA GLY A 242 16.55 -10.15 13.74
C GLY A 242 17.03 -9.17 12.67
N ASP A 243 18.33 -9.20 12.38
CA ASP A 243 18.99 -8.34 11.38
C ASP A 243 18.90 -8.95 9.96
N VAL A 244 17.69 -9.26 9.49
CA VAL A 244 17.47 -9.80 8.14
C VAL A 244 17.23 -8.66 7.15
N THR A 245 18.04 -8.57 6.10
CA THR A 245 17.87 -7.58 5.03
C THR A 245 17.03 -8.13 3.88
N VAL A 246 16.56 -7.22 3.02
CA VAL A 246 15.83 -7.58 1.80
C VAL A 246 16.68 -8.48 0.90
N GLU A 247 17.96 -8.16 0.79
CA GLU A 247 18.91 -8.92 -0.02
C GLU A 247 19.17 -10.33 0.54
N ASP A 248 19.01 -10.57 1.86
CA ASP A 248 19.11 -11.93 2.42
C ASP A 248 17.97 -12.82 1.88
N ILE A 249 16.75 -12.30 1.85
CA ILE A 249 15.59 -13.03 1.30
C ILE A 249 15.72 -13.20 -0.22
N ILE A 250 16.23 -12.20 -0.95
CA ILE A 250 16.47 -12.32 -2.39
C ILE A 250 17.52 -13.40 -2.68
N ASP A 251 18.63 -13.42 -1.93
CA ASP A 251 19.68 -14.42 -2.13
C ASP A 251 19.21 -15.83 -1.77
N MET A 252 18.41 -15.97 -0.71
CA MET A 252 17.72 -17.21 -0.39
C MET A 252 16.79 -17.65 -1.53
N ALA A 253 15.97 -16.74 -2.06
CA ALA A 253 15.04 -17.06 -3.14
C ALA A 253 15.77 -17.55 -4.40
N ARG A 254 16.90 -16.91 -4.75
CA ARG A 254 17.80 -17.35 -5.84
C ARG A 254 18.43 -18.70 -5.57
N ALA A 255 18.77 -19.02 -4.32
CA ALA A 255 19.34 -20.31 -3.98
C ALA A 255 18.30 -21.43 -4.11
N GLN A 256 17.07 -21.17 -3.64
CA GLN A 256 15.97 -22.14 -3.66
C GLN A 256 15.39 -22.35 -5.06
N VAL A 257 15.19 -21.26 -5.81
CA VAL A 257 14.67 -21.30 -7.18
C VAL A 257 15.60 -20.49 -8.09
N PRO A 258 16.62 -21.12 -8.69
CA PRO A 258 17.72 -20.42 -9.38
C PRO A 258 17.34 -19.83 -10.74
N THR A 259 16.10 -20.05 -11.20
CA THR A 259 15.60 -19.63 -12.51
C THR A 259 15.07 -18.20 -12.51
N GLU A 260 15.70 -17.29 -11.75
CA GLU A 260 15.41 -15.86 -11.79
C GLU A 260 15.44 -15.31 -13.22
N THR A 261 14.52 -14.43 -13.57
CA THR A 261 14.53 -13.78 -14.88
C THR A 261 15.84 -13.01 -15.11
N GLN A 262 16.40 -13.14 -16.29
CA GLN A 262 17.68 -12.51 -16.66
C GLN A 262 17.46 -11.09 -17.21
N VAL A 263 18.34 -10.16 -16.85
CA VAL A 263 18.27 -8.76 -17.32
C VAL A 263 18.99 -8.56 -18.66
N MET A 264 20.29 -8.91 -18.72
CA MET A 264 21.11 -8.79 -19.92
C MET A 264 21.61 -10.16 -20.34
N VAL A 265 21.39 -10.52 -21.60
CA VAL A 265 21.75 -11.84 -22.14
C VAL A 265 22.39 -11.72 -23.51
N LYS A 266 23.31 -12.64 -23.79
CA LYS A 266 23.77 -13.05 -25.13
C LYS A 266 23.26 -14.46 -25.43
N ARG A 267 23.48 -14.93 -26.66
CA ARG A 267 23.11 -16.29 -27.10
C ARG A 267 23.57 -17.40 -26.14
N GLU A 268 24.77 -17.26 -25.57
CA GLU A 268 25.32 -18.21 -24.61
C GLU A 268 24.58 -18.22 -23.26
N ASP A 269 24.05 -17.06 -22.83
CA ASP A 269 23.22 -16.94 -21.62
C ASP A 269 21.81 -17.47 -21.87
N GLU A 270 21.23 -17.22 -23.04
CA GLU A 270 19.93 -17.79 -23.42
C GLU A 270 19.96 -19.32 -23.39
N GLN A 271 21.03 -19.92 -23.94
CA GLN A 271 21.24 -21.36 -23.85
C GLN A 271 21.43 -21.81 -22.39
N ALA A 272 22.23 -21.08 -21.61
CA ALA A 272 22.44 -21.40 -20.20
C ALA A 272 21.13 -21.37 -19.41
N PHE A 273 20.26 -20.40 -19.69
CA PHE A 273 18.97 -20.26 -19.02
C PHE A 273 18.02 -21.40 -19.42
N ALA A 274 18.02 -21.82 -20.68
CA ALA A 274 17.25 -22.98 -21.13
C ALA A 274 17.71 -24.28 -20.44
N GLU A 275 19.03 -24.47 -20.31
CA GLU A 275 19.62 -25.61 -19.59
C GLU A 275 19.29 -25.57 -18.09
N LEU A 276 19.35 -24.38 -17.47
CA LEU A 276 19.00 -24.18 -16.06
C LEU A 276 17.51 -24.50 -15.80
N ASN A 277 16.61 -24.04 -16.67
CA ASN A 277 15.18 -24.38 -16.59
C ASN A 277 14.93 -25.88 -16.70
N ALA A 278 15.64 -26.57 -17.60
CA ALA A 278 15.54 -28.02 -17.74
C ALA A 278 16.12 -28.78 -16.53
N ALA A 279 17.13 -28.22 -15.86
CA ALA A 279 17.73 -28.81 -14.66
C ALA A 279 16.88 -28.60 -13.39
N HIS A 280 16.04 -27.55 -13.38
CA HIS A 280 15.20 -27.18 -12.23
C HIS A 280 13.71 -27.08 -12.62
N PRO A 281 13.08 -28.15 -13.15
CA PRO A 281 11.64 -28.17 -13.37
C PRO A 281 10.92 -28.15 -12.03
N ILE A 282 9.80 -27.42 -11.93
CA ILE A 282 9.15 -27.13 -10.65
C ILE A 282 7.63 -27.00 -10.77
N PHE A 283 6.89 -27.65 -9.87
CA PHE A 283 5.46 -27.41 -9.68
C PHE A 283 5.22 -26.20 -8.77
N VAL A 284 4.04 -25.60 -8.84
CA VAL A 284 3.70 -24.43 -8.02
C VAL A 284 3.68 -24.75 -6.52
N GLU A 285 3.36 -26.00 -6.17
CA GLU A 285 3.42 -26.53 -4.81
C GLU A 285 4.87 -26.64 -4.32
N ASP A 286 5.77 -27.12 -5.17
CA ASP A 286 7.18 -27.28 -4.83
C ASP A 286 7.88 -25.93 -4.72
N ALA A 287 7.53 -24.94 -5.56
CA ALA A 287 7.98 -23.56 -5.40
C ALA A 287 7.62 -23.01 -4.02
N ALA A 288 6.37 -23.18 -3.58
CA ALA A 288 5.96 -22.73 -2.25
C ALA A 288 6.73 -23.43 -1.12
N ARG A 289 7.01 -24.74 -1.26
CA ARG A 289 7.78 -25.52 -0.28
C ARG A 289 9.24 -25.10 -0.22
N LEU A 290 9.91 -24.90 -1.36
CA LEU A 290 11.32 -24.51 -1.41
C LEU A 290 11.54 -23.10 -0.83
N PHE A 291 10.65 -22.14 -1.14
CA PHE A 291 10.73 -20.82 -0.51
C PHE A 291 10.42 -20.88 0.99
N ALA A 292 9.51 -21.75 1.43
CA ALA A 292 9.23 -21.96 2.85
C ALA A 292 10.45 -22.55 3.58
N GLU A 293 11.07 -23.60 3.04
CA GLU A 293 12.31 -24.19 3.55
C GLU A 293 13.41 -23.13 3.70
N GLY A 294 13.63 -22.32 2.66
CA GLY A 294 14.61 -21.24 2.73
C GLY A 294 14.30 -20.16 3.75
N LEU A 295 13.02 -19.84 3.98
CA LEU A 295 12.62 -18.90 5.04
C LEU A 295 12.80 -19.50 6.45
N GLU A 296 12.52 -20.79 6.63
CA GLU A 296 12.73 -21.51 7.90
C GLU A 296 14.22 -21.60 8.29
N ASP A 297 15.10 -21.73 7.29
CA ASP A 297 16.55 -21.81 7.49
C ASP A 297 17.22 -20.43 7.74
N LEU A 298 16.53 -19.32 7.49
CA LEU A 298 17.04 -17.97 7.71
C LEU A 298 16.86 -17.55 9.18
N GLU A 299 17.98 -17.42 9.91
CA GLU A 299 17.97 -16.91 11.28
C GLU A 299 17.38 -15.49 11.34
N GLY A 300 16.42 -15.28 12.24
CA GLY A 300 15.73 -14.00 12.40
C GLY A 300 14.44 -13.85 11.61
N ILE A 301 14.01 -14.89 10.87
CA ILE A 301 12.65 -14.99 10.32
C ILE A 301 11.73 -15.68 11.34
N GLY A 302 10.56 -15.06 11.58
CA GLY A 302 9.47 -15.62 12.40
C GLY A 302 8.38 -16.27 11.55
N ASP A 303 7.13 -15.91 11.83
CA ASP A 303 5.99 -16.37 11.00
C ASP A 303 6.14 -15.89 9.55
N PHE A 304 5.64 -16.67 8.58
CA PHE A 304 5.72 -16.28 7.17
C PHE A 304 4.58 -16.86 6.32
N ARG A 305 4.43 -16.30 5.12
CA ARG A 305 3.54 -16.79 4.07
C ARG A 305 4.21 -16.70 2.71
N VAL A 306 4.12 -17.78 1.94
CA VAL A 306 4.51 -17.84 0.53
C VAL A 306 3.25 -18.00 -0.30
N VAL A 307 3.04 -17.08 -1.25
CA VAL A 307 2.00 -17.20 -2.27
C VAL A 307 2.68 -17.30 -3.63
N ALA A 308 2.49 -18.38 -4.36
CA ALA A 308 3.06 -18.57 -5.68
C ALA A 308 1.97 -18.58 -6.76
N SER A 309 2.27 -17.98 -7.90
CA SER A 309 1.46 -18.03 -9.11
C SER A 309 2.34 -18.38 -10.30
N HIS A 310 2.06 -19.51 -10.92
CA HIS A 310 2.61 -19.90 -12.21
C HIS A 310 1.66 -19.43 -13.31
N GLN A 311 2.13 -18.48 -14.14
CA GLN A 311 1.32 -17.88 -15.20
C GLN A 311 1.27 -18.81 -16.41
N GLU A 312 0.43 -19.85 -16.32
CA GLU A 312 0.44 -20.98 -17.23
C GLU A 312 0.38 -20.56 -18.70
N SER A 313 1.32 -21.05 -19.50
CA SER A 313 1.41 -20.74 -20.92
C SER A 313 0.49 -21.60 -21.79
N LEU A 314 0.08 -22.77 -21.29
CA LEU A 314 -0.83 -23.70 -22.00
C LEU A 314 -2.31 -23.46 -21.66
N HIS A 315 -2.59 -22.76 -20.57
CA HIS A 315 -3.95 -22.54 -20.07
C HIS A 315 -4.31 -21.05 -20.08
N SER A 316 -5.61 -20.76 -20.02
CA SER A 316 -6.10 -19.36 -19.90
C SER A 316 -6.35 -18.97 -18.43
N HIS A 317 -5.61 -19.58 -17.51
CA HIS A 317 -5.69 -19.37 -16.07
C HIS A 317 -4.36 -19.80 -15.44
N ASP A 318 -4.04 -19.26 -14.26
CA ASP A 318 -2.79 -19.53 -13.55
C ASP A 318 -2.94 -20.71 -12.58
N ALA A 319 -1.84 -21.44 -12.37
CA ALA A 319 -1.73 -22.40 -11.26
C ALA A 319 -1.21 -21.65 -10.02
N VAL A 320 -1.87 -21.82 -8.87
CA VAL A 320 -1.58 -21.02 -7.67
C VAL A 320 -1.43 -21.89 -6.43
N SER A 321 -0.60 -21.44 -5.48
CA SER A 321 -0.44 -22.08 -4.17
C SER A 321 -0.27 -21.03 -3.07
N VAL A 322 -0.66 -21.40 -1.85
CA VAL A 322 -0.47 -20.60 -0.63
C VAL A 322 0.04 -21.55 0.44
N LEU A 323 1.15 -21.16 1.08
CA LEU A 323 1.72 -21.84 2.24
C LEU A 323 1.91 -20.80 3.36
N THR A 324 1.49 -21.15 4.57
CA THR A 324 1.64 -20.29 5.75
C THR A 324 2.28 -21.09 6.89
N HIS A 325 3.24 -20.45 7.56
CA HIS A 325 3.88 -20.91 8.79
C HIS A 325 3.57 -19.93 9.91
N GLY A 326 3.10 -20.44 11.06
CA GLY A 326 2.68 -19.63 12.20
C GLY A 326 1.28 -19.01 12.06
N ASP A 327 0.94 -18.14 13.00
CA ASP A 327 -0.42 -17.60 13.16
C ASP A 327 -0.57 -16.20 12.51
N LEU A 328 0.52 -15.45 12.33
CA LEU A 328 0.48 -14.06 11.87
C LEU A 328 -0.22 -13.87 10.51
N PHE A 329 -0.03 -14.82 9.59
CA PHE A 329 -0.62 -14.77 8.25
C PHE A 329 -1.78 -15.74 8.04
N ALA A 330 -2.20 -16.45 9.09
CA ALA A 330 -3.29 -17.41 9.03
C ALA A 330 -4.61 -16.68 8.71
N SER A 331 -5.34 -17.19 7.71
CA SER A 331 -6.65 -16.66 7.33
C SER A 331 -7.51 -17.78 6.77
N GLU A 332 -8.75 -17.88 7.25
CA GLU A 332 -9.75 -18.83 6.72
C GLU A 332 -10.22 -18.46 5.31
N THR A 333 -10.14 -17.17 4.96
CA THR A 333 -10.57 -16.66 3.66
C THR A 333 -9.42 -16.00 2.91
N LEU A 334 -9.36 -16.18 1.60
CA LEU A 334 -8.42 -15.46 0.75
C LEU A 334 -9.10 -14.25 0.12
N GLU A 335 -8.40 -13.11 0.07
CA GLU A 335 -8.90 -11.94 -0.63
C GLU A 335 -9.16 -12.27 -2.11
N PRO A 336 -10.30 -11.85 -2.70
CA PRO A 336 -10.65 -12.22 -4.08
C PRO A 336 -9.63 -11.79 -5.15
N ARG A 337 -8.78 -10.81 -4.85
CA ARG A 337 -7.74 -10.30 -5.76
C ARG A 337 -6.33 -10.73 -5.40
N LEU A 338 -6.12 -11.57 -4.39
CA LEU A 338 -4.80 -11.99 -3.93
C LEU A 338 -3.91 -12.43 -5.11
N PHE A 339 -4.37 -13.42 -5.88
CA PHE A 339 -3.63 -13.96 -7.03
C PHE A 339 -3.51 -12.99 -8.20
N GLY A 340 -4.53 -12.15 -8.42
CA GLY A 340 -4.51 -11.14 -9.48
C GLY A 340 -3.47 -10.04 -9.26
N THR A 341 -2.83 -9.97 -8.08
CA THR A 341 -1.72 -9.06 -7.80
C THR A 341 -0.33 -9.71 -7.95
N LEU A 342 -0.25 -11.01 -8.20
CA LEU A 342 0.99 -11.75 -8.47
C LEU A 342 1.30 -11.73 -9.97
N VAL A 343 1.39 -10.52 -10.51
CA VAL A 343 1.70 -10.28 -11.92
C VAL A 343 2.86 -9.32 -12.00
N HIS A 344 3.88 -9.68 -12.78
CA HIS A 344 4.92 -8.73 -13.16
C HIS A 344 4.33 -7.74 -14.17
N ALA A 345 3.90 -6.57 -13.67
CA ALA A 345 3.54 -5.42 -14.49
C ALA A 345 4.85 -4.80 -15.00
N GLY A 346 5.22 -5.15 -16.24
CA GLY A 346 6.54 -4.85 -16.81
C GLY A 346 6.88 -3.39 -17.01
#